data_AF-A0A850SF32-F1
#
_entry.id   AF-A0A850SF32-F1
#
_cell.length_a   1.000
_cell.length_b   1.000
_cell.length_c   1.000
_cell.angle_alpha   90.00
_cell.angle_beta   90.00
_cell.angle_gamma   90.00
#
_symmetry.space_group_name_H-M   'P 1'
#
loop_
_entity.id
_entity.type
_entity.pdbx_description
1 polymer ?
#
loop_
_entity_poly.entity_id
_entity_poly.type
_entity_poly.pdbx_seq_one_letter_code
_entity_poly.pdbx_strand_id
1 'polypeptide(L)'
;AGAGGGGGAAGWGAPAAFLACALFGYLPLNFPGGRLFMGDGGSQSVGFLIAAFAALTASGSGGPVTPLFTPVAFLPFLFDATFTLAHRIRRKRNIFEAHKEHLYQLLVRMGRTHEQVTTLYLTLTVISTTVAIVANAMDPRLQFAAVALLIGLYLPLALAIYRRAADLGLFAEPRRRVSEPPVERIRPLPAAAE
;
A
#
# COMPACT_ATOMS: atom_id res chain seq x y z
N ALA A 1 -30.13 19.99 34.06
CA ALA A 1 -28.97 19.28 34.63
C ALA A 1 -29.09 17.82 34.19
N GLY A 2 -28.21 17.22 33.42
CA GLY A 2 -26.85 17.55 33.03
C GLY A 2 -26.12 16.21 32.86
N ALA A 3 -25.96 15.76 31.62
CA ALA A 3 -24.97 14.76 31.22
C ALA A 3 -24.90 14.81 29.69
N GLY A 4 -24.08 15.73 29.18
CA GLY A 4 -23.92 15.99 27.76
C GLY A 4 -23.32 14.78 27.03
N GLY A 5 -23.88 14.49 25.85
CA GLY A 5 -23.32 13.56 24.90
C GLY A 5 -21.94 14.02 24.44
N GLY A 6 -20.89 13.43 25.01
CA GLY A 6 -19.49 13.61 24.62
C GLY A 6 -18.98 12.52 23.68
N GLY A 7 -19.80 12.02 22.75
CA GLY A 7 -19.48 10.86 21.90
C GLY A 7 -18.89 11.17 20.52
N GLY A 8 -18.71 12.44 20.16
CA GLY A 8 -18.55 12.85 18.75
C GLY A 8 -17.18 12.65 18.10
N ALA A 9 -16.09 12.60 18.86
CA ALA A 9 -14.73 12.45 18.31
C ALA A 9 -13.82 11.49 19.12
N ALA A 10 -14.25 11.10 20.32
CA ALA A 10 -13.45 10.29 21.25
C ALA A 10 -13.61 8.77 21.07
N GLY A 11 -14.60 8.30 20.31
CA GLY A 11 -14.95 6.86 20.27
C GLY A 11 -13.99 5.97 19.47
N TRP A 12 -13.44 6.47 18.37
CA TRP A 12 -12.67 5.65 17.42
C TRP A 12 -11.15 5.66 17.67
N GLY A 13 -10.67 6.57 18.52
CA GLY A 13 -9.25 6.66 18.87
C GLY A 13 -8.72 5.42 19.58
N ALA A 14 -9.48 4.86 20.53
CA ALA A 14 -9.07 3.67 21.27
C ALA A 14 -9.01 2.40 20.39
N PRO A 15 -10.02 2.07 19.56
CA PRO A 15 -9.93 0.98 18.58
C PRO A 15 -8.78 1.17 17.57
N ALA A 16 -8.56 2.40 17.08
CA ALA A 16 -7.46 2.69 16.17
C ALA A 16 -6.09 2.49 16.84
N ALA A 17 -5.94 2.92 18.09
CA ALA A 17 -4.73 2.71 18.88
C ALA A 17 -4.47 1.22 19.14
N PHE A 18 -5.52 0.45 19.46
CA PHE A 18 -5.42 -1.01 19.62
C PHE A 18 -4.92 -1.68 18.33
N LEU A 19 -5.50 -1.32 17.17
CA LEU A 19 -5.04 -1.80 15.87
C LEU A 19 -3.56 -1.44 15.62
N ALA A 20 -3.16 -0.20 15.91
CA ALA A 20 -1.79 0.25 15.76
C ALA A 20 -0.81 -0.57 16.64
N CYS A 21 -1.15 -0.82 17.91
CA CYS A 21 -0.35 -1.65 18.80
C CYS A 21 -0.24 -3.10 18.31
N ALA A 22 -1.32 -3.68 17.81
CA ALA A 22 -1.30 -5.04 17.24
C ALA A 22 -0.39 -5.12 16.01
N LEU A 23 -0.46 -4.14 15.11
CA LEU A 23 0.41 -4.05 13.94
C LEU A 23 1.87 -3.82 14.32
N PHE A 24 2.12 -3.01 15.36
CA PHE A 24 3.47 -2.79 15.87
C PHE A 24 4.08 -4.06 16.47
N GLY A 25 3.30 -4.84 17.21
CA GLY A 25 3.71 -6.16 17.71
C GLY A 25 3.91 -7.20 16.59
N TYR A 26 3.15 -7.07 15.49
CA TYR A 26 3.28 -7.91 14.30
C TYR A 26 4.52 -7.58 13.46
N LEU A 27 4.96 -6.31 13.44
CA LEU A 27 6.05 -5.82 12.61
C LEU A 27 7.34 -6.67 12.67
N PRO A 28 7.93 -7.01 13.84
CA PRO A 28 9.15 -7.83 13.89
C PRO A 28 8.94 -9.26 13.36
N LEU A 29 7.71 -9.78 13.39
CA LEU A 29 7.37 -11.10 12.86
C LEU A 29 7.23 -11.09 11.32
N ASN A 30 6.99 -9.92 10.74
CA ASN A 30 6.74 -9.72 9.31
C ASN A 30 7.84 -8.97 8.55
N PHE A 31 8.67 -8.18 9.25
CA PHE A 31 9.79 -7.44 8.67
C PHE A 31 10.67 -8.39 7.84
N PRO A 32 11.35 -7.94 6.76
CA PRO A 32 12.19 -8.84 5.95
C PRO A 32 13.07 -9.78 6.79
N GLY A 33 12.95 -11.09 6.53
CA GLY A 33 13.53 -12.16 7.36
C GLY A 33 12.56 -12.78 8.39
N GLY A 34 11.39 -12.17 8.58
CA GLY A 34 10.30 -12.63 9.43
C GLY A 34 9.61 -13.89 8.91
N ARG A 35 8.91 -14.58 9.82
CA ARG A 35 8.32 -15.91 9.57
C ARG A 35 6.82 -15.87 9.33
N LEU A 36 6.17 -14.73 9.59
CA LEU A 36 4.72 -14.62 9.52
C LEU A 36 4.30 -13.65 8.42
N PHE A 37 3.58 -14.17 7.43
CA PHE A 37 3.03 -13.39 6.32
C PHE A 37 1.59 -12.97 6.61
N MET A 38 1.21 -11.76 6.22
CA MET A 38 -0.09 -11.17 6.57
C MET A 38 -1.23 -11.79 5.76
N GLY A 39 -0.92 -12.22 4.53
CA GLY A 39 -1.89 -12.74 3.58
C GLY A 39 -2.92 -11.71 3.13
N ASP A 40 -3.80 -12.13 2.23
CA ASP A 40 -4.87 -11.27 1.72
C ASP A 40 -5.93 -11.00 2.80
N GLY A 41 -6.27 -12.01 3.60
CA GLY A 41 -7.25 -11.87 4.69
C GLY A 41 -6.85 -10.81 5.72
N GLY A 42 -5.57 -10.77 6.13
CA GLY A 42 -5.07 -9.77 7.06
C GLY A 42 -4.94 -8.39 6.42
N SER A 43 -4.27 -8.29 5.27
CA SER A 43 -3.97 -7.00 4.63
C SER A 43 -5.23 -6.24 4.20
N GLN A 44 -6.21 -6.91 3.61
CA GLN A 44 -7.47 -6.29 3.21
C GLN A 44 -8.30 -5.83 4.41
N SER A 45 -8.35 -6.65 5.48
CA SER A 45 -9.05 -6.29 6.72
C SER A 45 -8.45 -5.06 7.38
N VAL A 46 -7.12 -4.98 7.45
CA VAL A 46 -6.42 -3.82 8.02
C VAL A 46 -6.61 -2.58 7.17
N GLY A 47 -6.51 -2.69 5.84
CA GLY A 47 -6.79 -1.58 4.92
C GLY A 47 -8.22 -1.05 5.08
N PHE A 48 -9.21 -1.95 5.18
CA PHE A 48 -10.60 -1.60 5.43
C PHE A 48 -10.78 -0.86 6.77
N LEU A 49 -10.21 -1.38 7.86
CA LEU A 49 -10.33 -0.75 9.18
C LEU A 49 -9.72 0.66 9.20
N ILE A 50 -8.55 0.85 8.59
CA ILE A 50 -7.91 2.17 8.50
C ILE A 50 -8.79 3.14 7.70
N ALA A 51 -9.33 2.70 6.56
CA ALA A 51 -10.23 3.53 5.75
C ALA A 51 -11.54 3.86 6.49
N ALA A 52 -12.11 2.91 7.22
CA ALA A 52 -13.31 3.10 8.02
C ALA A 52 -13.07 4.10 9.16
N PHE A 53 -11.98 3.95 9.93
CA PHE A 53 -11.64 4.90 10.98
C PHE A 53 -11.35 6.31 10.43
N ALA A 54 -10.68 6.40 9.28
CA ALA A 54 -10.47 7.66 8.59
C ALA A 54 -11.80 8.34 8.20
N ALA A 55 -12.72 7.61 7.59
CA ALA A 55 -14.02 8.16 7.18
C ALA A 55 -14.83 8.60 8.41
N LEU A 56 -14.86 7.79 9.46
CA LEU A 56 -15.62 8.07 10.68
C LEU A 56 -15.05 9.26 11.47
N THR A 57 -13.73 9.46 11.47
CA THR A 57 -13.09 10.60 12.14
C THR A 57 -13.10 11.88 11.31
N ALA A 58 -13.16 11.78 9.97
CA ALA A 58 -13.29 12.93 9.08
C ALA A 58 -14.74 13.44 8.92
N SER A 59 -15.73 12.69 9.41
CA SER A 59 -17.16 13.00 9.20
C SER A 59 -17.61 14.21 10.04
N GLY A 60 -17.91 15.33 9.37
CA GLY A 60 -18.60 16.49 9.93
C GLY A 60 -17.80 17.80 9.91
N SER A 61 -18.51 18.92 9.90
CA SER A 61 -17.94 20.27 10.03
C SER A 61 -17.33 20.44 11.43
N GLY A 62 -16.04 20.12 11.58
CA GLY A 62 -15.32 20.15 12.86
C GLY A 62 -14.73 18.82 13.33
N GLY A 63 -14.70 17.79 12.47
CA GLY A 63 -13.95 16.56 12.76
C GLY A 63 -12.45 16.84 13.01
N PRO A 64 -11.78 16.06 13.88
CA PRO A 64 -10.38 16.29 14.24
C PRO A 64 -9.40 16.11 13.07
N VAL A 65 -9.84 15.46 12.00
CA VAL A 65 -9.02 15.08 10.86
C VAL A 65 -9.68 15.52 9.56
N THR A 66 -8.91 16.14 8.68
CA THR A 66 -9.35 16.57 7.36
C THR A 66 -9.51 15.37 6.42
N PRO A 67 -10.43 15.44 5.42
CA PRO A 67 -10.58 14.36 4.44
C PRO A 67 -9.29 14.04 3.65
N LEU A 68 -8.33 14.97 3.57
CA LEU A 68 -7.06 14.79 2.88
C LEU A 68 -6.00 14.06 3.72
N PHE A 69 -6.15 14.00 5.04
CA PHE A 69 -5.13 13.42 5.92
C PHE A 69 -4.76 11.98 5.53
N THR A 70 -5.75 11.10 5.40
CA THR A 70 -5.49 9.68 5.14
C THR A 70 -4.94 9.43 3.74
N PRO A 71 -5.47 10.02 2.65
CA PRO A 71 -4.83 9.95 1.34
C PRO A 71 -3.39 10.46 1.33
N VAL A 72 -3.08 11.53 2.06
CA VAL A 72 -1.70 12.05 2.16
C VAL A 72 -0.81 11.10 2.93
N ALA A 73 -1.26 10.55 4.07
CA ALA A 73 -0.47 9.60 4.85
C ALA A 73 -0.13 8.31 4.05
N PHE A 74 -1.06 7.84 3.21
CA PHE A 74 -0.89 6.68 2.34
C PHE A 74 -0.34 6.99 0.95
N LEU A 75 0.05 8.24 0.70
CA LEU A 75 0.45 8.71 -0.62
C LEU A 75 1.57 7.89 -1.28
N PRO A 76 2.60 7.36 -0.58
CA PRO A 76 3.63 6.53 -1.24
C PRO A 76 3.05 5.31 -1.95
N PHE A 77 2.06 4.65 -1.35
CA PHE A 77 1.40 3.46 -1.91
C PHE A 77 0.41 3.83 -3.01
N LEU A 78 -0.41 4.85 -2.77
CA LEU A 78 -1.37 5.37 -3.77
C LEU A 78 -0.62 5.86 -5.02
N PHE A 79 0.50 6.55 -4.82
CA PHE A 79 1.35 7.03 -5.89
C PHE A 79 1.97 5.89 -6.69
N ASP A 80 2.57 4.87 -6.05
CA ASP A 80 3.14 3.72 -6.77
C ASP A 80 2.06 3.00 -7.61
N ALA A 81 0.91 2.69 -7.01
CA ALA A 81 -0.18 2.02 -7.71
C ALA A 81 -0.69 2.85 -8.90
N THR A 82 -0.95 4.14 -8.68
CA THR A 82 -1.46 5.05 -9.71
C THR A 82 -0.44 5.26 -10.83
N PHE A 83 0.83 5.49 -10.48
CA PHE A 83 1.91 5.70 -11.43
C PHE A 83 2.14 4.45 -12.30
N THR A 84 2.14 3.28 -11.67
CA THR A 84 2.30 1.99 -12.37
C THR A 84 1.15 1.74 -13.32
N LEU A 85 -0.09 1.95 -12.86
CA LEU A 85 -1.28 1.79 -13.68
C LEU A 85 -1.27 2.76 -14.87
N ALA A 86 -0.97 4.04 -14.62
CA ALA A 86 -0.84 5.06 -15.67
C ALA A 86 0.24 4.71 -16.69
N HIS A 87 1.40 4.19 -16.24
CA HIS A 87 2.45 3.74 -17.14
C HIS A 87 1.97 2.59 -18.04
N ARG A 88 1.28 1.60 -17.47
CA ARG A 88 0.74 0.44 -18.22
C ARG A 88 -0.30 0.86 -19.24
N ILE A 89 -1.23 1.73 -18.87
CA ILE A 89 -2.24 2.29 -19.76
C ILE A 89 -1.57 3.01 -20.94
N ARG A 90 -0.57 3.86 -20.66
CA ARG A 90 0.20 4.57 -21.70
C ARG A 90 0.95 3.62 -22.65
N ARG A 91 1.36 2.45 -22.16
CA ARG A 91 1.98 1.38 -22.95
C ARG A 91 0.97 0.42 -23.60
N LYS A 92 -0.34 0.68 -23.48
CA LYS A 92 -1.43 -0.18 -23.95
C LYS A 92 -1.34 -1.62 -23.42
N ARG A 93 -0.85 -1.78 -22.18
CA ARG A 93 -0.80 -3.09 -21.49
C ARG A 93 -2.10 -3.33 -20.72
N ASN A 94 -2.50 -4.59 -20.62
CA ASN A 94 -3.64 -4.98 -19.81
C ASN A 94 -3.36 -4.70 -18.33
N ILE A 95 -4.27 -3.99 -17.67
CA ILE A 95 -4.15 -3.58 -16.26
C ILE A 95 -4.68 -4.65 -15.29
N PHE A 96 -5.46 -5.60 -15.80
CA PHE A 96 -6.01 -6.72 -15.04
C PHE A 96 -5.08 -7.95 -15.03
N GLU A 97 -4.05 -7.94 -15.88
CA GLU A 97 -3.02 -8.97 -15.88
C GLU A 97 -2.02 -8.75 -14.75
N ALA A 98 -1.67 -9.84 -14.07
CA ALA A 98 -0.63 -9.83 -13.04
C ALA A 98 0.70 -9.29 -13.61
N HIS A 99 1.32 -8.36 -12.89
CA HIS A 99 2.55 -7.69 -13.32
C HIS A 99 3.49 -7.43 -12.16
N LYS A 100 4.77 -7.21 -12.49
CA LYS A 100 5.85 -6.90 -11.52
C LYS A 100 6.49 -5.53 -11.79
N GLU A 101 5.64 -4.54 -12.04
CA GLU A 101 6.02 -3.20 -12.49
C GLU A 101 5.85 -2.12 -11.42
N HIS A 102 5.35 -2.46 -10.23
CA HIS A 102 5.35 -1.51 -9.12
C HIS A 102 6.78 -1.07 -8.77
N LEU A 103 6.94 0.17 -8.34
CA LEU A 103 8.24 0.77 -8.04
C LEU A 103 9.04 -0.09 -7.05
N TYR A 104 8.38 -0.59 -6.01
CA TYR A 104 9.03 -1.47 -5.03
C TYR A 104 9.51 -2.80 -5.67
N GLN A 105 8.71 -3.39 -6.57
CA GLN A 105 9.05 -4.62 -7.27
C GLN A 105 10.21 -4.39 -8.25
N LEU A 106 10.19 -3.27 -8.97
CA LEU A 106 11.26 -2.87 -9.85
C LEU A 106 12.57 -2.67 -9.09
N LEU A 107 12.54 -1.99 -7.93
CA LEU A 107 13.72 -1.82 -7.08
C LEU A 107 14.34 -3.16 -6.67
N VAL A 108 13.52 -4.12 -6.24
CA VAL A 108 14.00 -5.47 -5.90
C VAL A 108 14.58 -6.18 -7.13
N ARG A 109 13.91 -6.10 -8.29
CA ARG A 109 14.40 -6.69 -9.55
C ARG A 109 15.70 -6.03 -10.05
N MET A 110 15.96 -4.79 -9.66
CA MET A 110 17.22 -4.08 -9.91
C MET A 110 18.32 -4.41 -8.90
N GLY A 111 18.10 -5.36 -7.99
CA GLY A 111 19.10 -5.85 -7.04
C GLY A 111 19.07 -5.19 -5.66
N ARG A 112 18.06 -4.38 -5.34
CA ARG A 112 17.88 -3.87 -3.96
C ARG A 112 17.34 -4.97 -3.06
N THR A 113 17.80 -5.00 -1.82
CA THR A 113 17.29 -5.97 -0.83
C THR A 113 15.87 -5.59 -0.40
N HIS A 114 15.08 -6.57 0.04
CA HIS A 114 13.75 -6.30 0.59
C HIS A 114 13.81 -5.34 1.78
N GLU A 115 14.84 -5.43 2.64
CA GLU A 115 15.09 -4.50 3.75
C GLU A 115 15.26 -3.05 3.28
N GLN A 116 16.08 -2.83 2.25
CA GLN A 116 16.30 -1.48 1.69
C GLN A 116 15.00 -0.88 1.15
N VAL A 117 14.21 -1.67 0.42
CA VAL A 117 12.96 -1.22 -0.18
C VAL A 117 11.90 -0.97 0.91
N THR A 118 11.77 -1.87 1.89
CA THR A 118 10.86 -1.69 3.03
C THR A 118 11.23 -0.43 3.83
N THR A 119 12.52 -0.21 4.09
CA THR A 119 13.00 0.97 4.84
C THR A 119 12.74 2.26 4.07
N LEU A 120 12.91 2.25 2.75
CA LEU A 120 12.54 3.37 1.89
C LEU A 120 11.05 3.69 2.00
N TYR A 121 10.18 2.70 1.83
CA TYR A 121 8.72 2.91 1.93
C TYR A 121 8.27 3.34 3.33
N LEU A 122 8.89 2.81 4.39
CA LEU A 122 8.67 3.27 5.76
C LEU A 122 9.04 4.75 5.91
N THR A 123 10.22 5.14 5.42
CA THR A 123 10.69 6.54 5.45
C THR A 123 9.74 7.47 4.69
N LEU A 124 9.34 7.10 3.47
CA LEU A 124 8.39 7.88 2.67
C LEU A 124 7.03 8.00 3.36
N THR A 125 6.56 6.93 4.02
CA THR A 125 5.30 6.91 4.78
C THR A 125 5.38 7.80 6.02
N VAL A 126 6.50 7.79 6.75
CA VAL A 126 6.74 8.69 7.89
C VAL A 126 6.76 10.15 7.44
N ILE A 127 7.45 10.47 6.34
CA ILE A 127 7.48 11.82 5.76
C ILE A 127 6.06 12.26 5.38
N SER A 128 5.34 11.43 4.61
CA SER A 128 3.95 11.69 4.19
C SER A 128 3.02 11.90 5.38
N THR A 129 3.11 11.05 6.41
CA THR A 129 2.27 11.15 7.61
C THR A 129 2.60 12.40 8.41
N THR A 130 3.88 12.76 8.54
CA THR A 130 4.30 14.00 9.21
C THR A 130 3.74 15.22 8.48
N VAL A 131 3.84 15.24 7.15
CA VAL A 131 3.25 16.29 6.33
C VAL A 131 1.73 16.34 6.47
N ALA A 132 1.05 15.19 6.50
CA ALA A 132 -0.39 15.12 6.73
C ALA A 132 -0.79 15.72 8.08
N ILE A 133 -0.05 15.41 9.16
CA ILE A 133 -0.30 15.96 10.50
C ILE A 133 -0.14 17.47 10.51
N VAL A 134 0.94 18.00 9.92
CA VAL A 134 1.19 19.45 9.87
C VAL A 134 0.12 20.15 9.02
N ALA A 135 -0.18 19.60 7.84
CA ALA A 135 -1.16 20.17 6.92
C ALA A 135 -2.60 20.12 7.46
N ASN A 136 -2.92 19.18 8.35
CA ASN A 136 -4.25 19.02 8.93
C ASN A 136 -4.75 20.29 9.66
N ALA A 137 -3.83 21.05 10.25
CA ALA A 137 -4.12 22.31 10.95
C ALA A 137 -4.08 23.55 10.02
N MET A 138 -3.78 23.36 8.74
CA MET A 138 -3.62 24.45 7.77
C MET A 138 -4.86 24.64 6.91
N ASP A 139 -4.97 25.81 6.28
CA ASP A 139 -6.01 26.09 5.29
C ASP A 139 -5.98 25.08 4.12
N PRO A 140 -7.14 24.78 3.50
CA PRO A 140 -7.23 23.81 2.41
C PRO A 140 -6.24 24.04 1.26
N ARG A 141 -5.92 25.30 0.94
CA ARG A 141 -4.93 25.64 -0.10
C ARG A 141 -3.54 25.07 0.21
N LEU A 142 -3.12 25.14 1.46
CA LEU A 142 -1.82 24.61 1.91
C LEU A 142 -1.83 23.08 1.97
N GLN A 143 -2.98 22.47 2.28
CA GLN A 143 -3.14 21.01 2.20
C GLN A 143 -2.93 20.50 0.76
N PHE A 144 -3.57 21.14 -0.23
CA PHE A 144 -3.35 20.81 -1.63
C PHE A 144 -1.91 21.09 -2.09
N ALA A 145 -1.30 22.18 -1.62
CA ALA A 145 0.10 22.48 -1.89
C ALA A 145 1.04 21.40 -1.32
N ALA A 146 0.77 20.89 -0.13
CA ALA A 146 1.53 19.80 0.49
C ALA A 146 1.41 18.49 -0.31
N VAL A 147 0.21 18.14 -0.78
CA VAL A 147 0.01 17.00 -1.69
C VAL A 147 0.84 17.18 -2.97
N ALA A 148 0.75 18.35 -3.61
CA ALA A 148 1.47 18.65 -4.83
C ALA A 148 2.99 18.59 -4.64
N LEU A 149 3.50 19.06 -3.49
CA LEU A 149 4.91 18.98 -3.13
C LEU A 149 5.38 17.52 -2.99
N LEU A 150 4.62 16.67 -2.30
CA LEU A 150 4.95 15.26 -2.15
C LEU A 150 4.90 14.52 -3.50
N ILE A 151 3.92 14.80 -4.34
CA ILE A 151 3.89 14.28 -5.72
C ILE A 151 5.12 14.75 -6.51
N GLY A 152 5.48 16.03 -6.39
CA GLY A 152 6.68 16.60 -6.99
C GLY A 152 7.98 15.96 -6.50
N LEU A 153 8.01 15.46 -5.26
CA LEU A 153 9.12 14.68 -4.70
C LEU A 153 9.15 13.24 -5.21
N TYR A 154 7.99 12.58 -5.32
CA TYR A 154 7.91 11.16 -5.71
C TYR A 154 8.06 10.95 -7.21
N LEU A 155 7.57 11.88 -8.02
CA LEU A 155 7.62 11.82 -9.47
C LEU A 155 9.04 11.65 -10.05
N PRO A 156 10.04 12.47 -9.70
CA PRO A 156 11.40 12.29 -10.23
C PRO A 156 12.01 10.96 -9.80
N LEU A 157 11.77 10.50 -8.58
CA LEU A 157 12.22 9.20 -8.09
C LEU A 157 11.60 8.06 -8.93
N ALA A 158 10.29 8.10 -9.15
CA ALA A 158 9.59 7.10 -9.94
C ALA A 158 10.01 7.09 -11.41
N LEU A 159 10.19 8.27 -12.01
CA LEU A 159 10.73 8.40 -13.36
C LEU A 159 12.14 7.85 -13.45
N ALA A 160 13.01 8.11 -12.47
CA ALA A 160 14.37 7.57 -12.45
C ALA A 160 14.37 6.03 -12.34
N ILE A 161 13.54 5.47 -11.46
CA ILE A 161 13.36 4.01 -11.32
C ILE A 161 12.87 3.39 -12.63
N TYR A 162 11.85 3.97 -13.26
CA TYR A 162 11.29 3.46 -14.52
C TYR A 162 12.25 3.60 -15.70
N ARG A 163 13.01 4.70 -15.78
CA ARG A 163 14.06 4.85 -16.79
C ARG A 163 15.12 3.76 -16.62
N ARG A 164 15.62 3.57 -15.41
CA ARG A 164 16.61 2.54 -15.11
C ARG A 164 16.08 1.13 -15.38
N ALA A 165 14.83 0.85 -15.02
CA ALA A 165 14.19 -0.42 -15.31
C ALA A 165 14.03 -0.67 -16.82
N ALA A 166 13.80 0.38 -17.61
CA ALA A 166 13.74 0.30 -19.07
C ALA A 166 15.12 0.01 -19.66
N ASP A 167 16.17 0.68 -19.19
CA ASP A 167 17.55 0.44 -19.62
C ASP A 167 18.00 -1.00 -19.34
N LEU A 168 17.50 -1.60 -18.26
CA LEU A 168 17.75 -2.98 -17.87
C LEU A 168 16.79 -3.99 -18.55
N GLY A 169 15.88 -3.54 -19.41
CA GLY A 169 14.94 -4.42 -20.12
C GLY A 169 13.88 -5.07 -19.23
N LEU A 170 13.65 -4.59 -18.01
CA LEU A 170 12.77 -5.23 -17.01
C LEU A 170 11.27 -5.18 -17.38
N PHE A 171 10.90 -4.42 -18.41
CA PHE A 171 9.52 -4.39 -18.92
C PHE A 171 9.26 -5.43 -20.01
N ALA A 172 10.29 -6.12 -20.50
CA ALA A 172 10.16 -7.22 -21.44
C ALA A 172 10.02 -8.53 -20.64
N GLU A 173 8.85 -8.82 -20.07
CA GLU A 173 8.65 -10.14 -19.46
C GLU A 173 8.46 -11.19 -20.59
N PRO A 174 9.24 -12.30 -20.59
CA PRO A 174 9.06 -13.39 -21.53
C PRO A 174 7.75 -14.11 -21.20
N ARG A 175 6.93 -14.41 -22.23
CA ARG A 175 5.77 -15.31 -22.10
C ARG A 175 6.25 -16.68 -21.60
N ARG A 176 6.31 -16.90 -20.29
CA ARG A 176 6.04 -18.24 -19.78
C ARG A 176 4.54 -18.41 -19.83
N ARG A 177 4.04 -18.97 -20.94
CA ARG A 177 2.89 -19.89 -20.81
C ARG A 177 3.29 -20.82 -19.67
N VAL A 178 2.47 -20.93 -18.65
CA VAL A 178 2.53 -22.13 -17.81
C VAL A 178 2.35 -23.27 -18.80
N SER A 179 3.44 -23.92 -19.21
CA SER A 179 3.34 -25.24 -19.80
C SER A 179 2.70 -26.04 -18.68
N GLU A 180 1.41 -26.32 -18.81
CA GLU A 180 0.74 -27.24 -17.90
C GLU A 180 1.67 -28.45 -17.78
N PRO A 181 2.14 -28.81 -16.57
CA PRO A 181 2.82 -30.08 -16.42
C PRO A 181 1.87 -31.14 -17.00
N PRO A 182 2.37 -32.15 -17.73
CA PRO A 182 1.50 -33.20 -18.25
C PRO A 182 0.65 -33.68 -17.10
N VAL A 183 -0.67 -33.54 -17.21
CA VAL A 183 -1.59 -34.03 -16.18
C VAL A 183 -1.34 -35.53 -16.12
N GLU A 184 -0.55 -35.96 -15.14
CA GLU A 184 -0.30 -37.37 -14.90
C GLU A 184 -1.65 -37.94 -14.50
N ARG A 185 -2.27 -38.61 -15.48
CA ARG A 185 -3.61 -39.20 -15.35
C ARG A 185 -3.55 -40.12 -14.14
N ILE A 186 -4.21 -39.72 -13.05
CA ILE A 186 -4.26 -40.49 -11.81
C ILE A 186 -4.64 -41.92 -12.18
N ARG A 187 -3.71 -42.87 -11.96
CA ARG A 187 -3.95 -44.28 -12.24
C ARG A 187 -5.15 -44.68 -11.37
N PRO A 188 -6.25 -45.20 -11.95
CA PRO A 188 -7.39 -45.62 -11.15
C PRO A 188 -6.91 -46.64 -10.12
N LEU A 189 -7.31 -46.43 -8.86
CA LEU A 189 -6.98 -47.34 -7.76
C LEU A 189 -7.45 -48.75 -8.16
N PRO A 190 -6.62 -49.79 -7.95
CA PRO A 190 -7.03 -51.15 -8.22
C PRO A 190 -8.31 -51.43 -7.45
N ALA A 191 -9.32 -51.95 -8.15
CA ALA A 191 -10.56 -52.40 -7.52
C ALA A 191 -10.17 -53.35 -6.38
N ALA A 192 -10.69 -53.09 -5.18
CA ALA A 192 -10.49 -53.95 -4.04
C ALA A 192 -10.89 -55.38 -4.45
N ALA A 193 -9.94 -56.30 -4.39
CA ALA A 193 -10.21 -57.70 -4.59
C ALA A 193 -11.08 -58.18 -3.42
N GLU A 194 -12.25 -58.75 -3.75
CA GLU A 194 -13.09 -59.52 -2.83
C GLU A 194 -12.41 -60.83 -2.41
#